data_AF-A0A9D7XQ38-F1
#
_entry.id   AF-A0A9D7XQ38-F1
#
_cell.length_a   1.000
_cell.length_b   1.000
_cell.length_c   1.000
_cell.angle_alpha   90.00
_cell.angle_beta   90.00
_cell.angle_gamma   90.00
#
_symmetry.space_group_name_H-M   'P 1'
#
loop_
_entity.id
_entity.type
_entity.pdbx_description
1 polymer ?
#
loop_
_entity_poly.entity_id
_entity_poly.type
_entity_poly.pdbx_seq_one_letter_code
_entity_poly.pdbx_strand_id
1 'polypeptide(L)'
;MGQILSEEGDQDQAINFLIDALRWDSKNGWALLMMGNIFAKYKDDVPTAMKYYDQALVANPQDNITINNIGANLMQQGKIEEAKKYFWEALKINNDYPNTHFALGMIAEMENDLHSAFLVQFRL
;
A
#
# COMPACT_ATOMS: atom_id res chain seq x y z
N MET A 1 10.23 -20.59 -14.21
CA MET A 1 11.09 -20.85 -13.03
C MET A 1 12.19 -19.80 -12.87
N GLY A 2 13.00 -19.50 -13.91
CA GLY A 2 14.12 -18.55 -13.79
C GLY A 2 13.74 -17.10 -13.43
N GLN A 3 12.65 -16.55 -13.97
CA GLN A 3 12.24 -15.17 -13.69
C GLN A 3 11.75 -14.99 -12.24
N ILE A 4 10.95 -15.91 -11.72
CA ILE A 4 10.45 -15.86 -10.33
C ILE A 4 11.61 -15.97 -9.33
N LEU A 5 12.56 -16.87 -9.57
CA LEU A 5 13.75 -17.01 -8.71
C LEU A 5 14.68 -15.78 -8.77
N SER A 6 14.77 -15.13 -9.93
CA SER A 6 15.51 -13.88 -10.09
C SER A 6 14.85 -12.76 -9.29
N GLU A 7 13.54 -12.59 -9.45
CA GLU A 7 12.77 -11.57 -8.71
C GLU A 7 12.85 -11.80 -7.20
N GLU A 8 12.75 -13.06 -6.75
CA GLU A 8 12.88 -13.43 -5.34
C GLU A 8 14.29 -13.14 -4.80
N GLY A 9 15.34 -13.48 -5.56
CA GLY A 9 16.73 -13.17 -5.21
C GLY A 9 17.04 -11.66 -5.19
N ASP A 10 16.40 -10.89 -6.06
CA ASP A 10 16.52 -9.44 -6.10
C ASP A 10 15.83 -8.79 -4.88
N GLN A 11 14.67 -9.31 -4.46
CA GLN A 11 14.00 -8.83 -3.25
C GLN A 11 14.80 -9.15 -1.99
N ASP A 12 15.38 -10.35 -1.88
CA ASP A 12 16.17 -10.73 -0.71
C ASP A 12 17.44 -9.87 -0.59
N GLN A 13 18.06 -9.52 -1.72
CA GLN A 13 19.15 -8.54 -1.74
C GLN A 13 18.68 -7.15 -1.30
N ALA A 14 17.54 -6.68 -1.81
CA ALA A 14 16.97 -5.39 -1.39
C ALA A 14 16.70 -5.36 0.12
N ILE A 15 16.14 -6.43 0.70
CA ILE A 15 15.92 -6.57 2.13
C ILE A 15 17.25 -6.43 2.91
N ASN A 16 18.33 -7.05 2.46
CA ASN A 16 19.62 -6.94 3.14
C ASN A 16 20.14 -5.49 3.16
N PHE A 17 20.03 -4.76 2.04
CA PHE A 17 20.40 -3.34 1.98
C PHE A 17 19.53 -2.49 2.91
N LEU A 18 18.23 -2.77 2.99
CA LEU A 18 17.30 -2.06 3.87
C LEU A 18 17.59 -2.37 5.35
N ILE A 19 17.94 -3.61 5.69
CA ILE A 19 18.39 -3.98 7.03
C ILE A 19 19.64 -3.18 7.41
N ASP A 20 20.62 -3.07 6.51
CA ASP A 20 21.81 -2.25 6.76
C ASP A 20 21.47 -0.77 6.95
N ALA A 21 20.56 -0.21 6.15
CA ALA A 21 20.07 1.15 6.35
C ALA A 21 19.42 1.33 7.73
N LEU A 22 18.61 0.37 8.17
CA LEU A 22 17.96 0.37 9.48
C LEU A 22 18.92 0.14 10.65
N ARG A 23 20.07 -0.50 10.43
CA ARG A 23 21.15 -0.59 11.44
C ARG A 23 21.76 0.78 11.72
N TRP A 24 21.93 1.61 10.69
CA TRP A 24 22.48 2.96 10.83
C TRP A 24 21.43 3.96 11.34
N ASP A 25 20.21 3.85 10.84
CA ASP A 25 19.07 4.65 11.30
C ASP A 25 17.81 3.78 11.40
N SER A 26 17.52 3.33 12.62
CA SER A 26 16.34 2.52 12.93
C SER A 26 15.00 3.18 12.62
N LYS A 27 14.98 4.51 12.42
CA LYS A 27 13.78 5.30 12.10
C LYS A 27 13.79 5.80 10.66
N ASN A 28 14.62 5.22 9.79
CA ASN A 28 14.62 5.56 8.38
C ASN A 28 13.26 5.18 7.75
N GLY A 29 12.37 6.17 7.66
CA GLY A 29 11.00 5.98 7.19
C GLY A 29 10.93 5.43 5.77
N TRP A 30 11.86 5.83 4.89
CA TRP A 30 11.93 5.29 3.54
C TRP A 30 12.29 3.80 3.54
N ALA A 31 13.27 3.40 4.36
CA ALA A 31 13.66 1.99 4.44
C ALA A 31 12.53 1.13 5.03
N LEU A 32 11.82 1.62 6.05
CA LEU A 32 10.64 0.97 6.63
C LEU A 32 9.50 0.85 5.61
N LEU A 33 9.22 1.92 4.86
CA LEU A 33 8.23 1.92 3.78
C LEU A 33 8.59 0.89 2.68
N MET A 34 9.85 0.84 2.25
CA MET A 34 10.30 -0.12 1.25
C MET A 34 10.20 -1.56 1.75
N MET A 35 10.56 -1.83 3.01
CA MET A 35 10.35 -3.15 3.63
C MET A 35 8.87 -3.53 3.58
N GLY A 36 7.98 -2.63 4.00
CA GLY A 36 6.53 -2.86 3.93
C GLY A 36 6.06 -3.22 2.52
N ASN A 37 6.51 -2.48 1.51
CA ASN A 37 6.17 -2.75 0.11
C ASN A 37 6.68 -4.10 -0.38
N ILE A 38 7.90 -4.50 0.00
CA ILE A 38 8.46 -5.80 -0.38
C ILE A 38 7.62 -6.94 0.20
N PHE A 39 7.32 -6.87 1.49
CA PHE A 39 6.53 -7.89 2.17
C PHE A 39 5.10 -7.98 1.62
N ALA A 40 4.45 -6.85 1.34
CA ALA A 40 3.09 -6.84 0.82
C ALA A 40 3.01 -7.36 -0.61
N LYS A 41 3.91 -6.90 -1.50
CA LYS A 41 3.76 -7.14 -2.95
C LYS A 41 4.48 -8.39 -3.45
N TYR A 42 5.61 -8.75 -2.83
CA TYR A 42 6.48 -9.80 -3.37
C TYR A 42 6.56 -11.04 -2.48
N LYS A 43 6.36 -10.89 -1.17
CA LYS A 43 6.30 -12.03 -0.24
C LYS A 43 4.86 -12.43 0.12
N ASP A 44 3.86 -11.65 -0.29
CA ASP A 44 2.44 -11.84 0.05
C ASP A 44 2.20 -11.94 1.58
N ASP A 45 3.06 -11.30 2.37
CA ASP A 45 3.01 -11.28 3.83
C ASP A 45 2.54 -9.90 4.31
N VAL A 46 1.24 -9.68 4.15
CA VAL A 46 0.54 -8.48 4.61
C VAL A 46 0.76 -8.21 6.10
N PRO A 47 0.66 -9.20 7.02
CA PRO A 47 0.90 -8.95 8.44
C PRO A 47 2.28 -8.34 8.74
N THR A 48 3.34 -8.84 8.09
CA THR A 48 4.68 -8.27 8.25
C THR A 48 4.78 -6.89 7.59
N ALA A 49 4.16 -6.71 6.43
CA ALA A 49 4.11 -5.40 5.77
C ALA A 49 3.50 -4.31 6.66
N MET A 50 2.36 -4.61 7.31
CA MET A 50 1.69 -3.67 8.22
C MET A 50 2.59 -3.27 9.39
N LYS A 51 3.37 -4.19 9.97
CA LYS A 51 4.32 -3.84 11.04
C LYS A 51 5.38 -2.82 10.58
N TYR A 52 5.87 -2.97 9.35
CA TYR A 52 6.84 -2.02 8.80
C TYR A 52 6.21 -0.68 8.46
N TYR A 53 4.98 -0.68 7.93
CA TYR A 53 4.25 0.58 7.72
C TYR A 53 3.94 1.29 9.04
N ASP A 54 3.54 0.56 10.09
CA ASP A 54 3.32 1.14 11.42
C ASP A 54 4.59 1.78 11.96
N GLN A 55 5.74 1.11 11.80
CA GLN A 55 7.03 1.69 12.18
C GLN A 55 7.37 2.94 11.35
N ALA A 56 7.10 2.93 10.04
CA ALA A 56 7.30 4.09 9.17
C ALA A 56 6.43 5.28 9.62
N LEU A 57 5.19 5.05 10.01
CA LEU A 57 4.28 6.07 10.54
C LEU A 57 4.66 6.53 11.95
N VAL A 58 5.25 5.68 12.78
CA VAL A 58 5.85 6.11 14.05
C VAL A 58 7.04 7.05 13.82
N ALA A 59 7.84 6.80 12.78
CA ALA A 59 8.96 7.66 12.41
C ALA A 59 8.50 8.97 11.77
N ASN A 60 7.49 8.93 10.90
CA ASN A 60 6.86 10.08 10.29
C ASN A 60 5.33 9.89 10.18
N PRO A 61 4.55 10.44 11.14
CA PRO A 61 3.09 10.31 11.14
C PRO A 61 2.38 10.96 9.94
N GLN A 62 3.06 11.86 9.21
CA GLN A 62 2.51 12.55 8.04
C GLN A 62 3.12 12.03 6.73
N ASP A 63 3.61 10.80 6.71
CA ASP A 63 4.05 10.17 5.46
C ASP A 63 2.85 9.72 4.62
N ASN A 64 2.37 10.63 3.77
CA ASN A 64 1.28 10.37 2.82
C ASN A 64 1.55 9.16 1.91
N ILE A 65 2.82 8.86 1.59
CA ILE A 65 3.16 7.73 0.70
C ILE A 65 2.93 6.41 1.44
N THR A 66 3.36 6.32 2.70
CA THR A 66 3.10 5.14 3.54
C THR A 66 1.60 4.93 3.76
N ILE A 67 0.86 6.00 4.09
CA ILE A 67 -0.60 5.96 4.27
C ILE A 67 -1.28 5.49 2.97
N ASN A 68 -0.86 6.00 1.82
CA ASN A 68 -1.36 5.58 0.52
C ASN A 68 -1.08 4.08 0.24
N ASN A 69 0.11 3.58 0.60
CA ASN A 69 0.46 2.18 0.39
C ASN A 69 -0.33 1.23 1.30
N ILE A 70 -0.65 1.63 2.53
CA ILE A 70 -1.60 0.90 3.39
C ILE A 70 -2.98 0.82 2.70
N GLY A 71 -3.48 1.95 2.19
CA GLY A 71 -4.73 1.99 1.43
C GLY A 71 -4.72 1.04 0.23
N ALA A 72 -3.63 1.05 -0.55
CA ALA A 72 -3.49 0.16 -1.71
C ALA A 72 -3.52 -1.33 -1.33
N ASN A 73 -2.86 -1.70 -0.23
CA ASN A 73 -2.87 -3.09 0.26
C ASN A 73 -4.24 -3.52 0.79
N LEU A 74 -4.98 -2.62 1.44
CA LEU A 74 -6.36 -2.88 1.86
C LEU A 74 -7.28 -3.04 0.64
N MET A 75 -7.07 -2.23 -0.41
CA MET A 75 -7.83 -2.34 -1.66
C MET A 75 -7.60 -3.70 -2.34
N GLN A 76 -6.34 -4.19 -2.38
CA GLN A 76 -6.01 -5.52 -2.90
C GLN A 76 -6.65 -6.66 -2.09
N GLN A 77 -6.86 -6.47 -0.79
CA GLN A 77 -7.58 -7.42 0.07
C GLN A 77 -9.11 -7.32 -0.06
N GLY A 78 -9.63 -6.43 -0.92
CA GLY A 78 -11.07 -6.18 -1.05
C GLY A 78 -11.68 -5.36 0.09
N LYS A 79 -10.87 -4.80 0.98
CA LYS A 79 -11.32 -3.93 2.10
C LYS A 79 -11.48 -2.49 1.62
N ILE A 80 -12.37 -2.28 0.66
CA ILE A 80 -12.51 -1.01 -0.08
C ILE A 80 -12.82 0.18 0.84
N GLU A 81 -13.77 0.02 1.78
CA GLU A 81 -14.16 1.08 2.71
C GLU A 81 -13.02 1.50 3.65
N GLU A 82 -12.19 0.56 4.08
CA GLU A 82 -11.01 0.85 4.89
C GLU A 82 -9.94 1.56 4.05
N ALA A 83 -9.66 1.05 2.85
CA ALA A 83 -8.73 1.66 1.91
C ALA A 83 -9.08 3.12 1.62
N LYS A 84 -10.37 3.41 1.37
CA LYS A 84 -10.88 4.76 1.12
C LYS A 84 -10.56 5.74 2.25
N LYS A 85 -10.65 5.30 3.52
CA LYS A 85 -10.29 6.14 4.69
C LYS A 85 -8.81 6.54 4.65
N TYR A 86 -7.92 5.58 4.38
CA TYR A 86 -6.48 5.86 4.26
C TYR A 86 -6.17 6.78 3.08
N PHE A 87 -6.82 6.58 1.92
CA PHE A 87 -6.61 7.49 0.79
C PHE A 87 -7.10 8.92 1.08
N TRP A 88 -8.22 9.09 1.77
CA TRP A 88 -8.65 10.42 2.22
C TRP A 88 -7.68 11.05 3.23
N GLU A 89 -7.07 10.26 4.10
CA GLU A 89 -6.04 10.73 5.02
C GLU A 89 -4.77 11.17 4.28
N ALA A 90 -4.29 10.36 3.33
CA ALA A 90 -3.16 10.70 2.48
C ALA A 90 -3.42 12.00 1.70
N LEU A 91 -4.64 12.17 1.17
CA LEU A 91 -5.06 13.37 0.44
C LEU A 91 -5.08 14.62 1.33
N LYS A 92 -5.49 14.50 2.61
CA LYS A 92 -5.46 15.62 3.57
C LYS A 92 -4.04 16.11 3.85
N ILE A 93 -3.06 15.21 3.80
CA ILE A 93 -1.65 15.54 4.03
C ILE A 93 -1.02 16.11 2.76
N ASN A 94 -1.25 15.46 1.62
CA ASN A 94 -0.77 15.90 0.32
C ASN A 94 -1.88 15.78 -0.74
N ASN A 95 -2.52 16.92 -1.00
CA ASN A 95 -3.62 16.99 -1.96
C ASN A 95 -3.16 16.86 -3.42
N ASP A 96 -1.86 16.92 -3.70
CA ASP A 96 -1.32 16.88 -5.07
C ASP A 96 -0.68 15.53 -5.41
N TYR A 97 -0.80 14.52 -4.53
CA TYR A 97 -0.20 13.20 -4.78
C TYR A 97 -1.00 12.42 -5.83
N PRO A 98 -0.47 12.17 -7.05
CA PRO A 98 -1.27 11.60 -8.14
C PRO A 98 -1.78 10.19 -7.86
N ASN A 99 -1.02 9.38 -7.11
CA ASN A 99 -1.40 8.02 -6.79
C ASN A 99 -2.64 7.96 -5.89
N THR A 100 -2.84 8.94 -5.01
CA THR A 100 -4.02 9.00 -4.15
C THR A 100 -5.27 9.34 -4.95
N HIS A 101 -5.17 10.30 -5.87
CA HIS A 101 -6.28 10.62 -6.80
C HIS A 101 -6.64 9.43 -7.68
N PHE A 102 -5.63 8.77 -8.23
CA PHE A 102 -5.83 7.57 -9.03
C PHE A 102 -6.56 6.47 -8.25
N ALA A 103 -6.12 6.20 -7.01
CA ALA A 103 -6.75 5.19 -6.17
C ALA A 103 -8.20 5.53 -5.80
N LEU A 104 -8.49 6.79 -5.45
CA LEU A 104 -9.87 7.23 -5.18
C LEU A 104 -10.75 7.16 -6.43
N GLY A 105 -10.20 7.47 -7.61
CA GLY A 105 -10.88 7.33 -8.89
C GLY A 105 -11.24 5.87 -9.19
N MET A 106 -10.31 4.94 -8.99
CA MET A 106 -10.57 3.50 -9.13
C MET A 106 -11.69 3.03 -8.20
N ILE A 107 -11.69 3.48 -6.94
CA ILE A 107 -12.75 3.14 -5.98
C ILE A 107 -14.11 3.67 -6.46
N ALA A 108 -14.17 4.91 -6.95
CA ALA A 108 -15.40 5.50 -7.45
C ALA A 108 -15.96 4.75 -8.68
N GLU A 109 -15.09 4.30 -9.58
CA GLU A 109 -15.47 3.46 -10.73
C GLU A 109 -16.08 2.12 -10.27
N MET A 110 -15.42 1.44 -9.33
CA MET A 110 -15.94 0.20 -8.74
C MET A 110 -17.32 0.40 -8.10
N GLU A 111 -17.50 1.48 -7.32
CA GLU A 111 -18.78 1.80 -6.69
C GLU A 111 -19.89 2.06 -7.72
N ASN A 112 -19.57 2.75 -8.82
CA ASN A 112 -20.52 3.02 -9.90
C ASN A 112 -20.93 1.75 -10.65
N ASP A 113 -19.99 0.83 -10.87
CA ASP A 113 -20.26 -0.45 -11.49
C ASP A 113 -21.14 -1.34 -10.61
N LEU A 114 -20.88 -1.38 -9.30
CA LEU A 114 -21.76 -2.07 -8.35
C LEU A 114 -23.17 -1.49 -8.35
N HIS A 115 -23.30 -0.16 -8.38
CA HIS A 115 -24.62 0.49 -8.42
C HIS A 115 -25.37 0.15 -9.71
N SER A 116 -24.67 0.17 -10.85
CA SER A 116 -25.23 -0.21 -12.15
C SER A 116 -25.67 -1.68 -12.18
N ALA A 117 -24.83 -2.58 -11.66
CA ALA A 117 -25.13 -4.01 -11.58
C ALA A 117 -26.34 -4.31 -10.69
N PHE A 118 -26.45 -3.63 -9.54
CA PHE A 118 -27.60 -3.74 -8.64
C PHE A 118 -28.89 -3.32 -9.34
N LEU A 119 -28.92 -2.15 -9.99
CA LEU A 119 -30.11 -1.65 -10.68
C LEU A 119 -30.58 -2.55 -11.84
N VAL A 120 -29.66 -3.23 -12.52
CA VAL A 120 -30.01 -4.20 -13.58
C VAL A 120 -30.74 -5.41 -13.00
N GLN A 121 -30.40 -5.88 -11.79
CA GLN A 121 -31.05 -7.04 -11.17
C GLN A 121 -32.50 -6.79 -10.73
N PHE A 122 -32.90 -5.54 -10.46
CA PHE A 122 -34.29 -5.20 -10.10
C PHE A 122 -35.16 -4.79 -11.31
N ARG A 123 -34.62 -4.82 -12.54
CA ARG A 123 -35.35 -4.51 -13.78
C ARG A 123 -35.81 -5.75 -14.56
N LEU A 124 -35.68 -6.96 -13.98
CA LEU A 124 -36.20 -8.23 -14.50
C LEU A 124 -37.29 -8.77 -13.57
#